data_AF-A0A2D4EVH7-F1
#
_entry.id   AF-A0A2D4EVH7-F1
#
_cell.length_a   1.000
_cell.length_b   1.000
_cell.length_c   1.000
_cell.angle_alpha   90.00
_cell.angle_beta   90.00
_cell.angle_gamma   90.00
#
_symmetry.space_group_name_H-M   'P 1'
#
loop_
_entity.id
_entity.type
_entity.pdbx_description
1 polymer ?
#
loop_
_entity_poly.entity_id
_entity_poly.type
_entity_poly.pdbx_seq_one_letter_code
_entity_poly.pdbx_strand_id
1 'polypeptide(L)'
;MDFKHPDGRTVAVLLPQRSLLVMSGESRYLWTHGITPRKFDVVQASEGENVGSITVDIRKLTLNKRGKRISFTFRKIKRSPCCCSFPSVCDSRHKERVSSFHNSDKDASVLEQKYVHEVYEDIARHFSNTRHSPWPQVVEFLKG
;
A
#
# COMPACT_ATOMS: atom_id res chain seq x y z
N MET A 1 -11.85 -0.97 -1.72
CA MET A 1 -10.75 -0.31 -0.98
C MET A 1 -11.34 0.16 0.32
N ASP A 2 -10.72 -0.22 1.42
CA ASP A 2 -11.21 0.03 2.77
C ASP A 2 -10.55 1.30 3.30
N PHE A 3 -11.35 2.25 3.77
CA PHE A 3 -10.91 3.48 4.42
C PHE A 3 -11.19 3.38 5.91
N LYS A 4 -10.19 3.65 6.74
CA LYS A 4 -10.29 3.64 8.20
C LYS A 4 -9.92 5.01 8.76
N HIS A 5 -10.80 5.56 9.58
CA HIS A 5 -10.56 6.79 10.31
C HIS A 5 -10.04 6.48 11.73
N PRO A 6 -9.19 7.33 12.33
CA PRO A 6 -8.65 7.10 13.67
C PRO A 6 -9.70 6.98 14.79
N ASP A 7 -10.91 7.50 14.61
CA ASP A 7 -12.03 7.35 15.57
C ASP A 7 -12.75 6.00 15.47
N GLY A 8 -12.27 5.08 14.64
CA GLY A 8 -12.85 3.75 14.46
C GLY A 8 -13.83 3.63 13.29
N ARG A 9 -14.25 4.74 12.66
CA ARG A 9 -15.11 4.66 11.47
C ARG A 9 -14.39 3.92 10.34
N THR A 10 -15.13 3.05 9.67
CA THR A 10 -14.63 2.29 8.52
C THR A 10 -15.61 2.42 7.35
N VAL A 11 -15.09 2.68 6.16
CA VAL A 11 -15.87 2.83 4.93
C VAL A 11 -15.26 1.95 3.84
N ALA A 12 -16.04 1.01 3.31
CA ALA A 12 -15.63 0.18 2.18
C ALA A 12 -16.08 0.83 0.86
N VAL A 13 -15.13 1.32 0.07
CA VAL A 13 -15.39 1.94 -1.23
C VAL A 13 -15.19 0.92 -2.34
N LEU A 14 -16.24 0.64 -3.11
CA LEU A 14 -16.14 -0.16 -4.33
C LEU A 14 -15.43 0.66 -5.41
N LEU A 15 -14.43 0.07 -6.09
CA LEU A 15 -13.69 0.72 -7.18
C LEU A 15 -13.95 -0.04 -8.49
N PRO A 16 -14.93 0.38 -9.31
CA PRO A 16 -15.22 -0.21 -10.60
C PRO A 16 -14.02 -0.20 -11.55
N GLN A 17 -14.10 -0.97 -12.63
CA GLN A 17 -13.13 -0.85 -13.72
C GLN A 17 -13.20 0.54 -14.35
N ARG A 18 -12.05 1.07 -14.79
CA ARG A 18 -11.95 2.37 -15.47
C ARG A 18 -12.46 3.56 -14.63
N SER A 19 -12.56 3.42 -13.31
CA SER A 19 -12.88 4.53 -12.40
C SER A 19 -11.63 5.26 -11.93
N LEU A 20 -11.75 6.57 -11.69
CA LEU A 20 -10.72 7.38 -11.02
C LEU A 20 -11.11 7.61 -9.56
N LEU A 21 -10.24 7.25 -8.63
CA LEU A 21 -10.37 7.60 -7.21
C LEU A 21 -9.56 8.85 -6.91
N VAL A 22 -10.23 9.93 -6.51
CA VAL A 22 -9.58 11.19 -6.11
C VAL A 22 -9.61 11.31 -4.59
N MET A 23 -8.44 11.25 -3.96
CA MET A 23 -8.29 11.46 -2.51
C MET A 23 -7.70 12.85 -2.26
N SER A 24 -8.44 13.70 -1.57
CA SER A 24 -8.05 15.05 -1.19
C SER A 24 -8.44 15.36 0.27
N GLY A 25 -7.81 16.36 0.86
CA GLY A 25 -8.11 16.78 2.24
C GLY A 25 -8.04 15.63 3.25
N GLU A 26 -9.07 15.52 4.08
CA GLU A 26 -9.16 14.54 5.17
C GLU A 26 -8.98 13.09 4.69
N SER A 27 -9.65 12.70 3.59
CA SER A 27 -9.57 11.34 3.03
C SER A 27 -8.14 10.92 2.64
N ARG A 28 -7.27 11.90 2.35
CA ARG A 28 -5.87 11.67 1.99
C ARG A 28 -4.92 11.77 3.19
N TYR A 29 -5.17 12.72 4.09
CA TYR A 29 -4.23 13.07 5.15
C TYR A 29 -4.51 12.38 6.48
N LEU A 30 -5.78 12.12 6.80
CA LEU A 30 -6.20 11.56 8.09
C LEU A 30 -6.62 10.09 7.98
N TRP A 31 -7.33 9.73 6.91
CA TRP A 31 -7.80 8.36 6.71
C TRP A 31 -6.69 7.45 6.18
N THR A 32 -6.71 6.20 6.65
CA THR A 32 -5.86 5.13 6.10
C THR A 32 -6.64 4.33 5.08
N HIS A 33 -6.11 4.17 3.87
CA HIS A 33 -6.72 3.35 2.82
C HIS A 33 -5.96 2.03 2.64
N GLY A 34 -6.69 0.95 2.37
CA GLY A 34 -6.13 -0.37 2.19
C GLY A 34 -6.95 -1.26 1.26
N ILE A 35 -6.33 -2.35 0.81
CA ILE A 35 -7.01 -3.41 0.06
C ILE A 35 -6.85 -4.68 0.89
N THR A 36 -7.90 -5.08 1.61
CA THR A 36 -7.89 -6.33 2.38
C THR A 36 -7.56 -7.51 1.44
N PRO A 37 -6.61 -8.40 1.79
CA PRO A 37 -6.29 -9.58 0.99
C PRO A 37 -7.44 -10.59 1.06
N ARG A 38 -8.32 -10.56 0.07
CA ARG A 38 -9.47 -11.49 -0.05
C ARG A 38 -9.72 -11.84 -1.51
N LYS A 39 -10.37 -12.98 -1.75
CA LYS A 39 -10.72 -13.47 -3.11
C LYS A 39 -12.07 -12.95 -3.61
N PHE A 40 -12.95 -12.52 -2.71
CA PHE A 40 -14.30 -12.07 -3.03
C PHE A 40 -14.60 -10.73 -2.33
N ASP A 41 -15.39 -9.89 -2.99
CA ASP A 41 -15.96 -8.68 -2.41
C ASP A 41 -17.47 -8.87 -2.23
N VAL A 42 -18.02 -8.37 -1.12
CA VAL A 42 -19.48 -8.28 -0.92
C VAL A 42 -19.95 -6.97 -1.57
N VAL A 43 -20.86 -7.06 -2.54
CA VAL A 43 -21.40 -5.91 -3.29
C VAL A 43 -22.93 -5.97 -3.31
N GLN A 44 -23.58 -4.84 -3.59
CA GLN A 44 -25.04 -4.83 -3.78
C GLN A 44 -25.42 -5.40 -5.15
N ALA A 45 -26.54 -6.11 -5.19
CA ALA A 45 -27.03 -6.88 -6.33
C ALA A 45 -27.80 -6.03 -7.37
N SER A 46 -27.93 -4.72 -7.18
CA SER A 46 -28.58 -3.84 -8.15
C SER A 46 -27.60 -3.30 -9.19
N GLU A 47 -27.88 -3.60 -10.46
CA GLU A 47 -27.37 -2.90 -11.63
C GLU A 47 -27.77 -1.42 -11.58
N GLY A 48 -26.81 -0.53 -11.79
CA GLY A 48 -27.07 0.91 -11.99
C GLY A 48 -26.96 1.76 -10.72
N GLU A 49 -25.93 2.63 -10.76
CA GLU A 49 -25.89 3.96 -10.13
C GLU A 49 -26.11 4.07 -8.61
N ASN A 50 -25.00 4.13 -7.88
CA ASN A 50 -24.60 5.36 -7.17
C ASN A 50 -23.19 5.20 -6.56
N VAL A 51 -22.26 6.04 -7.01
CA VAL A 51 -20.92 6.17 -6.41
C VAL A 51 -21.09 6.97 -5.12
N GLY A 52 -21.43 6.31 -4.03
CA GLY A 52 -21.56 6.96 -2.73
C GLY A 52 -22.17 6.03 -1.70
N SER A 53 -21.40 5.73 -0.65
CA SER A 53 -21.75 5.03 0.60
C SER A 53 -22.86 3.96 0.51
N ILE A 54 -22.48 2.69 0.63
CA ILE A 54 -23.39 1.53 0.66
C ILE A 54 -24.38 1.68 1.84
N THR A 55 -25.61 2.15 1.59
CA THR A 55 -26.74 1.91 2.48
C THR A 55 -27.16 0.44 2.29
N VAL A 56 -26.76 -0.41 3.24
CA VAL A 56 -26.85 -1.87 3.13
C VAL A 56 -28.31 -2.33 3.29
N ASP A 57 -29.03 -2.50 2.19
CA ASP A 57 -30.14 -3.46 2.17
C ASP A 57 -29.54 -4.87 2.17
N ILE A 58 -29.59 -5.53 3.32
CA ILE A 58 -29.01 -6.87 3.55
C ILE A 58 -29.56 -7.90 2.54
N ARG A 59 -30.80 -7.70 2.05
CA ARG A 59 -31.47 -8.66 1.16
C ARG A 59 -30.94 -8.65 -0.28
N LYS A 60 -30.09 -7.69 -0.63
CA LYS A 60 -29.53 -7.53 -1.98
C LYS A 60 -28.00 -7.60 -1.99
N LEU A 61 -27.39 -8.45 -1.18
CA LEU A 61 -25.94 -8.64 -1.19
C LEU A 61 -25.54 -9.83 -2.06
N THR A 62 -24.49 -9.66 -2.87
CA THR A 62 -23.90 -10.72 -3.69
C THR A 62 -22.37 -10.73 -3.56
N LEU A 63 -21.75 -11.83 -3.93
CA LEU A 63 -20.30 -12.01 -3.92
C LEU A 63 -19.73 -11.78 -5.31
N ASN A 64 -18.82 -10.83 -5.44
CA ASN A 64 -18.06 -10.57 -6.66
C ASN A 64 -16.65 -11.14 -6.52
N LYS A 65 -16.27 -12.07 -7.42
CA LYS A 65 -14.94 -12.67 -7.45
C LYS A 65 -13.91 -11.67 -7.98
N ARG A 66 -12.81 -11.48 -7.24
CA ARG A 66 -11.73 -10.60 -7.68
C ARG A 66 -10.96 -11.21 -8.85
N GLY A 67 -10.73 -10.39 -9.88
CA GLY A 67 -9.78 -10.65 -10.95
C GLY A 67 -8.46 -9.92 -10.75
N LYS A 68 -7.52 -10.11 -11.69
CA LYS A 68 -6.29 -9.31 -11.75
C LYS A 68 -6.67 -7.84 -12.01
N ARG A 69 -6.24 -6.94 -11.13
CA ARG A 69 -6.48 -5.50 -11.24
C ARG A 69 -5.16 -4.74 -11.22
N ILE A 70 -5.00 -3.81 -12.15
CA ILE A 70 -3.87 -2.88 -12.20
C ILE A 70 -4.39 -1.48 -11.90
N SER A 71 -3.67 -0.71 -11.07
CA SER A 71 -4.00 0.68 -10.78
C SER A 71 -2.81 1.59 -11.00
N PHE A 72 -3.07 2.74 -11.61
CA PHE A 72 -2.10 3.80 -11.80
C PHE A 72 -2.38 4.88 -10.75
N THR A 73 -1.40 5.18 -9.91
CA THR A 73 -1.54 6.16 -8.83
C THR A 73 -0.68 7.37 -9.12
N PHE A 74 -1.33 8.50 -9.39
CA PHE A 74 -0.63 9.76 -9.68
C PHE A 74 -0.49 10.60 -8.41
N ARG A 75 0.72 11.08 -8.14
CA ARG A 75 1.03 11.93 -6.98
C ARG A 75 1.99 13.04 -7.39
N LYS A 76 1.75 14.25 -6.89
CA LYS A 76 2.71 15.36 -7.00
C LYS A 76 3.59 15.38 -5.75
N ILE A 77 4.91 15.32 -5.96
CA ILE A 77 5.89 15.40 -4.87
C ILE A 77 5.80 16.80 -4.26
N LYS A 78 5.71 16.86 -2.93
CA LYS A 78 5.71 18.12 -2.18
C LYS A 78 7.16 18.53 -1.88
N ARG A 79 7.53 19.76 -2.26
CA ARG A 79 8.89 20.30 -2.03
C ARG A 79 9.03 21.04 -0.71
N SER A 80 7.93 21.52 -0.14
CA SER A 80 7.90 22.20 1.16
C SER A 80 7.39 21.28 2.27
N PRO A 81 7.72 21.56 3.55
CA PRO A 81 7.14 20.84 4.68
C PRO A 81 5.61 20.81 4.66
N CYS A 82 5.02 19.76 5.20
CA CYS A 82 3.56 19.66 5.26
C CYS A 82 2.95 20.65 6.27
N CYS A 83 1.85 21.31 5.87
CA CYS A 83 1.10 22.28 6.67
C CYS A 83 -0.37 21.88 6.84
N CYS A 84 -0.69 20.58 6.75
CA CYS A 84 -2.07 20.09 6.88
C CYS A 84 -2.66 20.33 8.28
N SER A 85 -3.99 20.26 8.39
CA SER A 85 -4.73 20.39 9.66
C SER A 85 -4.74 19.12 10.52
N PHE A 86 -3.93 18.11 10.17
CA PHE A 86 -3.91 16.79 10.80
C PHE A 86 -2.52 16.50 11.40
N PRO A 87 -2.13 17.21 12.47
CA PRO A 87 -0.77 17.13 12.99
C PRO A 87 -0.39 15.74 13.50
N SER A 88 -1.34 15.04 14.15
CA SER A 88 -1.13 13.72 14.79
C SER A 88 -0.61 12.61 13.88
N VAL A 89 -0.84 12.74 12.57
CA VAL A 89 -0.44 11.77 11.55
C VAL A 89 0.52 12.38 10.51
N CYS A 90 1.02 13.60 10.79
CA CYS A 90 1.89 14.34 9.89
C CYS A 90 3.36 14.21 10.31
N ASP A 91 4.10 13.39 9.58
CA ASP A 91 5.55 13.21 9.69
C ASP A 91 6.34 14.53 9.69
N SER A 92 5.97 15.50 8.85
CA SER A 92 6.63 16.80 8.77
C SER A 92 6.51 17.63 10.06
N ARG A 93 5.46 17.42 10.86
CA ARG A 93 5.24 18.09 12.15
C ARG A 93 5.80 17.30 13.33
N HIS A 94 5.95 15.98 13.18
CA HIS A 94 6.53 15.09 14.19
C HIS A 94 8.07 14.96 14.10
N LYS A 95 8.76 16.01 13.64
CA LYS A 95 10.24 16.04 13.54
C LYS A 95 10.98 15.76 14.86
N GLU A 96 10.32 15.89 16.01
CA GLU A 96 10.96 15.75 17.33
C GLU A 96 11.18 14.31 17.81
N ARG A 97 10.64 13.28 17.15
CA ARG A 97 10.90 11.86 17.52
C ARG A 97 12.01 11.19 16.74
N VAL A 98 12.66 11.91 15.85
CA VAL A 98 13.97 11.52 15.38
C VAL A 98 14.92 12.25 16.31
N SER A 99 15.17 11.63 17.49
CA SER A 99 16.38 11.91 18.27
C SER A 99 17.49 12.20 17.28
N SER A 100 18.21 13.29 17.46
CA SER A 100 19.40 13.64 16.67
C SER A 100 20.24 12.38 16.41
N PHE A 101 19.95 11.68 15.30
CA PHE A 101 20.83 10.66 14.79
C PHE A 101 22.00 11.50 14.33
N HIS A 102 23.06 11.47 15.13
CA HIS A 102 24.36 11.92 14.68
C HIS A 102 24.56 11.19 13.34
N ASN A 103 24.42 11.91 12.23
CA ASN A 103 24.77 11.41 10.91
C ASN A 103 26.30 11.39 10.84
N SER A 104 26.93 10.57 11.68
CA SER A 104 28.32 10.22 11.49
C SER A 104 28.34 9.06 10.50
N ASP A 105 29.25 9.09 9.52
CA ASP A 105 29.41 7.99 8.57
C ASP A 105 29.66 6.64 9.28
N LYS A 106 30.15 6.67 10.52
CA LYS A 106 30.32 5.49 11.36
C LYS A 106 28.98 4.86 11.75
N ASP A 107 27.98 5.64 12.11
CA ASP A 107 26.66 5.13 12.48
C ASP A 107 25.96 4.49 11.27
N ALA A 108 26.10 5.12 10.10
CA ALA A 108 25.60 4.57 8.84
C ALA A 108 26.27 3.23 8.49
N SER A 109 27.60 3.15 8.63
CA SER A 109 28.36 1.91 8.37
C SER A 109 27.98 0.78 9.33
N VAL A 110 27.76 1.07 10.62
CA VAL A 110 27.31 0.06 11.59
C VAL A 110 25.90 -0.44 11.26
N LEU A 111 24.99 0.43 10.83
CA LEU A 111 23.66 0.04 10.39
C LEU A 111 23.69 -0.82 9.14
N GLU A 112 24.52 -0.47 8.15
CA GLU A 112 24.72 -1.25 6.93
C GLU A 112 25.28 -2.65 7.24
N GLN A 113 26.29 -2.72 8.11
CA GLN A 113 26.85 -4.00 8.54
C GLN A 113 25.79 -4.93 9.15
N LYS A 114 24.98 -4.39 10.06
CA LYS A 114 23.98 -5.16 10.81
C LYS A 114 22.76 -5.55 9.98
N TYR A 115 22.22 -4.62 9.19
CA TYR A 115 20.93 -4.82 8.52
C TYR A 115 21.06 -5.24 7.06
N VAL A 116 22.23 -5.07 6.45
CA VAL A 116 22.50 -5.52 5.07
C VAL A 116 23.45 -6.70 5.09
N HIS A 117 24.69 -6.52 5.54
CA HIS A 117 25.72 -7.56 5.41
C HIS A 117 25.40 -8.83 6.21
N GLU A 118 25.10 -8.70 7.51
CA GLU A 118 24.75 -9.86 8.34
C GLU A 118 23.52 -10.61 7.80
N VAL A 119 22.48 -9.87 7.40
CA VAL A 119 21.27 -10.47 6.83
C VAL A 119 21.56 -11.22 5.54
N TYR A 120 22.35 -10.62 4.63
CA TYR A 120 22.72 -11.26 3.37
C TYR A 120 23.57 -12.52 3.60
N GLU A 121 24.53 -12.48 4.51
CA GLU A 121 25.34 -13.65 4.88
C GLU A 121 24.50 -14.78 5.49
N ASP A 122 23.59 -14.44 6.41
CA ASP A 122 22.70 -15.40 7.05
C ASP A 122 21.78 -16.10 6.04
N ILE A 123 21.22 -15.33 5.09
CA ILE A 123 20.31 -15.90 4.08
C ILE A 123 21.05 -16.46 2.86
N ALA A 124 22.34 -16.17 2.65
CA ALA A 124 23.08 -16.54 1.43
C ALA A 124 23.03 -18.04 1.12
N ARG A 125 23.17 -18.88 2.14
CA ARG A 125 23.09 -20.35 1.99
C ARG A 125 21.71 -20.80 1.51
N HIS A 126 20.64 -20.17 2.00
CA HIS A 126 19.27 -20.47 1.56
C HIS A 126 18.98 -19.86 0.18
N PHE A 127 19.52 -18.67 -0.08
CA PHE A 127 19.37 -17.94 -1.34
C PHE A 127 19.97 -18.71 -2.53
N SER A 128 21.10 -19.38 -2.35
CA SER A 128 21.68 -20.25 -3.38
C SER A 128 20.73 -21.38 -3.75
N ASN A 129 20.03 -21.98 -2.78
CA ASN A 129 19.12 -23.09 -3.03
C ASN A 129 17.83 -22.69 -3.76
N THR A 130 17.35 -21.46 -3.60
CA THR A 130 16.08 -21.00 -4.20
C THR A 130 16.24 -20.21 -5.49
N ARG A 131 17.48 -19.86 -5.89
CA ARG A 131 17.77 -18.98 -7.05
C ARG A 131 18.19 -19.71 -8.32
N HIS A 132 18.34 -21.04 -8.26
CA HIS A 132 18.80 -21.85 -9.40
C HIS A 132 17.67 -22.28 -10.34
N SER A 133 16.44 -21.78 -10.17
CA SER A 133 15.42 -21.92 -11.21
C SER A 133 15.71 -20.90 -12.32
N PRO A 134 16.22 -21.33 -13.50
CA PRO A 134 16.45 -20.40 -14.58
C PRO A 134 15.10 -19.87 -15.08
N TRP A 135 15.10 -18.61 -15.55
CA TRP A 135 13.89 -18.00 -16.08
C TRP A 135 13.43 -18.78 -17.32
N PRO A 136 12.21 -19.37 -17.34
CA PRO A 136 11.80 -20.28 -18.40
C PRO A 136 11.94 -19.68 -19.81
N GLN A 137 11.58 -18.40 -19.94
CA GLN A 137 11.67 -17.64 -21.19
C GLN A 137 13.12 -17.37 -21.64
N VAL A 138 14.06 -17.23 -20.70
CA VAL A 138 15.48 -17.05 -21.00
C VAL A 138 16.11 -18.38 -21.45
N VAL A 139 15.71 -19.49 -20.83
CA VAL A 139 16.14 -20.83 -21.26
C VAL A 139 15.65 -21.15 -22.67
N GLU A 140 14.40 -20.80 -22.98
CA GLU A 140 13.81 -20.97 -24.31
C GLU A 140 14.55 -20.15 -25.36
N PHE A 141 14.82 -18.87 -25.07
CA PHE A 141 15.60 -17.99 -25.95
C PHE A 141 17.01 -18.53 -26.25
N LEU A 142 17.70 -19.10 -25.26
CA LEU A 142 19.06 -19.65 -25.44
C LEU A 142 19.10 -20.98 -26.22
N LYS A 143 17.98 -21.68 -26.37
CA LYS A 143 17.91 -22.98 -27.05
C LYS A 143 17.71 -22.89 -28.56
N GLY A 144 17.41 -21.68 -29.08
CA GLY A 144 17.12 -21.46 -30.50
C GLY A 144 15.67 -21.78 -30.84
#